data_AF-U6MWQ6-F1
#
_entry.id   AF-U6MWQ6-F1
#
_cell.length_a   1.000
_cell.length_b   1.000
_cell.length_c   1.000
_cell.angle_alpha   90.00
_cell.angle_beta   90.00
_cell.angle_gamma   90.00
#
_symmetry.space_group_name_H-M   'P 1'
#
loop_
_entity.id
_entity.type
_entity.pdbx_description
1 polymer ?
#
loop_
_entity_poly.entity_id
_entity_poly.type
_entity_poly.pdbx_seq_one_letter_code
_entity_poly.pdbx_strand_id
1 'polypeptide(L)' 'MGDDDDFYLRYYTGHKGKFGHEFLEFEFLAEGRMRYANNSNYKNDTMIRKEGN' A
#
# COMPACT_ATOMS: atom_id res chain seq x y z
N MET A 1 20.95 20.04 -16.29
CA MET A 1 20.27 18.84 -16.82
C MET A 1 19.46 18.35 -15.66
N GLY A 2 18.15 18.57 -15.73
CA GLY A 2 17.25 18.52 -14.58
C GLY A 2 17.31 17.14 -13.94
N ASP A 3 17.42 17.16 -12.61
CA ASP A 3 17.14 16.03 -11.76
C ASP A 3 15.80 15.41 -12.20
N ASP A 4 15.85 14.26 -12.86
CA ASP A 4 14.73 13.31 -12.84
C ASP A 4 14.57 12.95 -11.36
N ASP A 5 13.84 13.80 -10.61
CA ASP A 5 13.58 13.62 -9.20
C ASP A 5 12.95 12.23 -9.04
N ASP A 6 13.70 11.29 -8.45
CA ASP A 6 13.25 9.93 -8.15
C ASP A 6 11.91 10.00 -7.40
N PHE A 7 10.80 9.79 -8.13
CA PHE A 7 9.46 9.96 -7.58
C PHE A 7 9.11 8.77 -6.68
N TYR A 8 8.91 9.04 -5.38
CA TYR A 8 8.46 8.04 -4.42
C TYR A 8 7.31 8.58 -3.58
N LEU A 9 6.21 7.83 -3.55
CA LEU A 9 5.08 8.10 -2.66
C LEU A 9 4.67 6.82 -1.97
N ARG A 10 4.60 6.84 -0.64
CA ARG A 10 3.99 5.78 0.16
C ARG A 10 2.96 6.38 1.09
N TYR A 11 1.77 5.81 1.08
CA TYR A 11 0.73 6.12 2.04
C TYR A 11 0.39 4.87 2.83
N TYR A 12 0.39 5.02 4.15
CA TYR A 12 0.05 3.98 5.08
C TYR A 12 -0.99 4.53 6.05
N THR A 13 -2.08 3.79 6.23
CA THR A 13 -3.02 4.02 7.31
C THR A 13 -3.42 2.68 7.91
N GLY A 14 -3.43 2.60 9.23
CA GLY A 14 -3.75 1.37 9.90
C GLY A 14 -3.87 1.58 11.39
N HIS A 15 -4.60 0.67 12.03
CA HIS A 15 -4.73 0.65 13.47
C HIS A 15 -4.77 -0.79 13.97
N LYS A 16 -4.30 -0.99 15.20
CA LYS A 16 -4.32 -2.29 15.84
C LYS A 16 -5.55 -2.37 16.74
N GLY A 17 -6.57 -3.07 16.26
CA GLY A 17 -7.80 -3.30 16.99
C GLY A 17 -7.73 -4.55 17.86
N LYS A 18 -8.84 -4.83 18.55
CA LYS A 18 -9.04 -6.06 19.35
C LYS A 18 -8.83 -7.36 18.54
N PHE A 19 -9.01 -7.29 17.22
CA PHE A 19 -9.02 -8.45 16.32
C PHE A 19 -7.83 -8.51 15.36
N GLY A 20 -6.77 -7.74 15.63
CA GLY A 20 -5.54 -7.76 14.85
C GLY A 20 -5.19 -6.42 14.25
N HIS A 21 -4.35 -6.45 13.22
CA HIS A 21 -3.83 -5.27 12.56
C HIS A 21 -4.56 -5.02 11.26
N GLU A 22 -5.38 -3.97 11.23
CA GLU A 22 -6.09 -3.54 10.04
C GLU A 22 -5.34 -2.38 9.39
N PHE A 23 -5.02 -2.51 8.12
CA PHE A 23 -4.28 -1.47 7.41
C PHE A 23 -4.62 -1.42 5.92
N LEU A 24 -4.37 -0.24 5.36
CA LEU A 24 -4.37 0.07 3.95
C LEU A 24 -3.03 0.73 3.63
N GLU A 25 -2.34 0.18 2.64
CA GLU A 25 -1.06 0.68 2.18
C GLU A 25 -1.01 0.71 0.65
N PHE A 26 -0.41 1.76 0.11
CA PHE A 26 0.03 1.77 -1.28
C PHE A 26 1.34 2.53 -1.46
N GLU A 27 2.12 2.11 -2.45
CA GLU A 27 3.32 2.82 -2.89
C GLU A 27 3.37 2.98 -4.41
N PHE A 28 3.88 4.13 -4.85
CA PHE A 28 4.24 4.45 -6.23
C PHE A 28 5.75 4.63 -6.30
N LEU A 29 6.38 3.86 -7.18
CA LEU A 29 7.81 3.92 -7.46
C LEU A 29 8.06 4.76 -8.73
N ALA A 30 9.27 5.32 -8.85
CA ALA A 30 9.68 6.14 -9.98
C ALA A 30 9.52 5.43 -11.34
N GLU A 31 9.58 4.09 -11.35
CA GLU A 31 9.38 3.25 -12.54
C GLU A 31 7.91 3.04 -12.95
N GLY A 32 6.95 3.77 -12.35
CA GLY A 32 5.51 3.61 -12.61
C GLY A 32 4.87 2.40 -11.94
N ARG A 33 5.65 1.60 -11.21
CA ARG A 33 5.15 0.46 -10.44
C ARG A 33 4.32 0.93 -9.27
N MET A 34 3.09 0.40 -9.18
CA MET A 34 2.20 0.58 -8.05
C MET A 34 2.08 -0.72 -7.27
N ARG A 35 2.22 -0.63 -5.94
CA ARG A 35 1.92 -1.74 -5.03
C ARG A 35 0.82 -1.33 -4.08
N TYR A 36 -0.14 -2.22 -3.88
CA TYR A 36 -1.30 -2.02 -3.03
C TYR A 36 -1.47 -3.22 -2.11
N ALA A 37 -1.60 -2.95 -0.82
CA ALA A 37 -1.93 -3.94 0.20
C ALA A 37 -3.08 -3.41 1.05
N ASN A 38 -4.15 -4.19 1.17
CA ASN A 38 -5.25 -3.90 2.09
C ASN A 38 -5.57 -5.14 2.90
N ASN A 39 -5.53 -4.96 4.21
CA ASN A 39 -5.90 -5.95 5.20
C ASN A 39 -6.90 -5.31 6.16
N SER A 40 -8.18 -5.33 5.81
CA SER A 40 -9.26 -4.75 6.62
C SER A 40 -10.09 -5.80 7.35
N ASN A 41 -9.65 -7.08 7.35
CA ASN A 41 -10.24 -8.23 8.06
C ASN A 41 -11.78 -8.33 8.05
N TYR A 42 -12.42 -7.69 7.07
CA TYR A 42 -13.86 -7.54 6.98
C TYR A 42 -14.43 -8.86 6.47
N LYS A 43 -15.28 -9.52 7.26
CA LYS A 43 -15.89 -10.82 6.92
C LYS A 43 -14.90 -11.98 6.71
N ASN A 44 -13.83 -12.07 7.51
CA ASN A 44 -12.80 -13.12 7.41
C ASN A 44 -12.03 -13.11 6.07
N ASP A 45 -11.99 -11.97 5.38
CA ASP A 45 -11.32 -11.91 4.08
C ASP A 45 -9.79 -11.96 4.22
N THR A 46 -9.16 -12.64 3.28
CA THR A 46 -7.69 -12.75 3.19
C THR A 46 -7.09 -11.43 2.70
N MET A 47 -5.88 -11.06 3.16
CA MET A 47 -5.20 -9.83 2.73
C MET A 47 -5.16 -9.71 1.20
N ILE A 48 -5.66 -8.59 0.67
CA ILE A 48 -5.62 -8.29 -0.76
C ILE A 48 -4.27 -7.64 -1.08
N ARG A 49 -3.54 -8.22 -2.03
CA ARG A 49 -2.31 -7.65 -2.59
C ARG A 49 -2.47 -7.49 -4.10
N LYS A 50 -2.12 -6.32 -4.61
CA LYS A 50 -2.08 -6.06 -6.06
C LYS A 50 -0.80 -5.32 -6.41
N GLU A 51 -0.25 -5.68 -7.56
CA GLU A 51 0.85 -4.98 -8.21
C GLU A 51 0.48 -4.72 -9.67
N GLY A 52 0.94 -3.61 -10.23
CA GLY A 52 0.68 -3.21 -11.60
C GLY A 52 1.75 -2.24 -12.10
N ASN A 53 1.93 -2.22 -13.42
CA ASN A 53 2.68 -1.20 -14.15
C ASN A 53 1.70 -0.25 -14.85
#